data_AF-X5Q2X9-F1
#
_entry.id   AF-X5Q2X9-F1
#
_cell.length_a   1.000
_cell.length_b   1.000
_cell.length_c   1.000
_cell.angle_alpha   90.00
_cell.angle_beta   90.00
_cell.angle_gamma   90.00
#
_symmetry.space_group_name_H-M   'P 1'
#
loop_
_entity.id
_entity.type
_entity.pdbx_description
1 polymer ?
#
loop_
_entity_poly.entity_id
_entity_poly.type
_entity_poly.pdbx_seq_one_letter_code
_entity_poly.pdbx_strand_id
1 'polypeptide(L)' 'MGVRQAEVAQALRRGKANKMIAYELNLRESTVKVHIRNIMKKLKATNRTEVAYKVNDLLAEGTLAEE' A
#
# COMPACT_ATOMS: atom_id res chain seq x y z
N MET A 1 -9.46 -2.93 -4.72
CA MET A 1 -8.26 -2.05 -4.79
C MET A 1 -7.63 -2.35 -6.15
N GLY A 2 -7.14 -1.37 -6.92
CA GLY A 2 -6.56 -1.69 -8.23
C GLY A 2 -5.20 -2.40 -8.11
N VAL A 3 -4.77 -3.14 -9.13
CA VAL A 3 -3.50 -3.90 -9.13
C VAL A 3 -2.31 -3.01 -8.72
N ARG A 4 -2.15 -1.85 -9.37
CA ARG A 4 -1.09 -0.87 -9.03
C ARG A 4 -1.16 -0.38 -7.59
N GLN A 5 -2.36 -0.21 -7.04
CA GLN A 5 -2.53 0.24 -5.67
C GLN A 5 -2.16 -0.87 -4.68
N ALA A 6 -2.44 -2.14 -5.00
CA ALA A 6 -2.03 -3.27 -4.19
C ALA A 6 -0.50 -3.41 -4.16
N GLU A 7 0.17 -3.29 -5.31
CA GLU A 7 1.64 -3.29 -5.39
C GLU A 7 2.26 -2.17 -4.54
N VAL A 8 1.76 -0.93 -4.70
CA VAL A 8 2.20 0.22 -3.90
C VAL A 8 1.95 0.00 -2.41
N ALA A 9 0.77 -0.51 -2.03
CA ALA A 9 0.43 -0.79 -0.64
C ALA A 9 1.31 -1.86 -0.01
N GLN A 10 1.66 -2.91 -0.76
CA GLN A 10 2.54 -3.97 -0.29
C GLN A 10 3.97 -3.46 -0.07
N ALA A 11 4.48 -2.62 -0.98
CA ALA A 11 5.78 -2.00 -0.81
C ALA A 11 5.78 -0.98 0.35
N LEU A 12 4.68 -0.25 0.54
CA LEU A 12 4.47 0.67 1.66
C LEU A 12 4.46 -0.08 3.01
N ARG A 13 3.79 -1.24 3.07
CA ARG A 13 3.77 -2.13 4.25
C ARG A 13 5.18 -2.56 4.65
N ARG A 14 6.06 -2.81 3.68
CA ARG A 14 7.47 -3.15 3.90
C ARG A 14 8.33 -1.94 4.34
N GLY A 15 7.73 -0.76 4.55
CA GLY A 15 8.45 0.45 4.95
C GLY A 15 9.24 1.13 3.83
N LYS A 16 9.04 0.75 2.56
CA LYS A 16 9.80 1.33 1.45
C LYS A 16 9.44 2.80 1.25
N ALA A 17 10.46 3.63 0.96
CA ALA A 17 10.28 5.03 0.60
C ALA A 17 9.64 5.18 -0.78
N ASN A 18 8.96 6.31 -1.03
CA ASN A 18 8.25 6.54 -2.31
C ASN A 18 9.17 6.43 -3.52
N LYS A 19 10.42 6.90 -3.41
CA LYS A 19 11.45 6.79 -4.45
C LYS A 19 11.78 5.34 -4.80
N MET A 20 11.87 4.47 -3.79
CA MET A 20 12.14 3.04 -4.01
C MET A 20 10.95 2.34 -4.66
N ILE A 21 9.73 2.64 -4.20
CA ILE A 21 8.50 2.11 -4.79
C ILE A 21 8.38 2.55 -6.26
N ALA A 22 8.70 3.82 -6.55
CA ALA A 22 8.71 4.37 -7.89
C ALA A 22 9.70 3.62 -8.79
N TYR A 23 10.92 3.38 -8.30
CA TYR A 23 11.94 2.61 -9.02
C TYR A 23 11.49 1.16 -9.28
N GLU A 24 11.00 0.45 -8.26
CA GLU A 24 10.62 -0.97 -8.36
C GLU A 24 9.41 -1.19 -9.28
N LEU A 25 8.43 -0.27 -9.26
CA LEU A 25 7.22 -0.39 -10.07
C LEU A 25 7.35 0.32 -11.42
N ASN A 26 8.53 0.86 -11.74
CA ASN A 26 8.79 1.68 -12.92
C ASN A 26 7.76 2.82 -13.09
N LEU A 27 7.49 3.53 -11.99
CA LEU A 27 6.56 4.65 -11.88
C LEU A 27 7.30 5.95 -11.56
N ARG A 28 6.65 7.10 -11.78
CA ARG A 28 7.12 8.36 -11.20
C ARG A 28 6.76 8.45 -9.73
N GLU A 29 7.62 9.10 -8.94
CA GLU A 29 7.35 9.31 -7.51
C GLU A 29 6.03 10.10 -7.27
N SER A 30 5.71 11.04 -8.16
CA SER A 30 4.42 11.76 -8.14
C SER A 30 3.23 10.81 -8.32
N THR A 31 3.33 9.84 -9.23
CA THR A 31 2.31 8.80 -9.45
C THR A 31 2.15 7.93 -8.21
N VAL A 32 3.26 7.53 -7.58
CA VAL A 32 3.22 6.77 -6.31
C VAL A 32 2.48 7.58 -5.23
N LYS A 33 2.75 8.88 -5.08
CA LYS A 33 2.03 9.75 -4.12
C LYS A 33 0.52 9.78 -4.39
N VAL A 34 0.10 9.82 -5.66
CA VAL A 34 -1.32 9.76 -6.05
C VAL A 34 -1.93 8.41 -5.65
N HIS A 35 -1.24 7.30 -5.94
CA HIS A 35 -1.70 5.97 -5.52
C HIS A 35 -1.84 5.88 -4.01
N ILE A 36 -0.85 6.34 -3.24
CA ILE A 36 -0.88 6.37 -1.77
C ILE A 36 -2.09 7.17 -1.26
N ARG A 37 -2.35 8.36 -1.82
CA ARG A 37 -3.50 9.18 -1.42
C ARG A 37 -4.83 8.47 -1.67
N ASN A 38 -4.95 7.78 -2.80
CA ASN A 38 -6.16 7.01 -3.12
C ASN A 38 -6.30 5.77 -2.24
N ILE A 39 -5.19 5.11 -1.89
CA ILE A 39 -5.15 4.00 -0.93
C ILE A 39 -5.60 4.47 0.44
N MET A 40 -5.06 5.59 0.93
CA MET A 40 -5.46 6.21 2.20
C MET A 40 -6.96 6.51 2.24
N LYS A 41 -7.51 7.14 1.19
CA LYS A 41 -8.96 7.38 1.10
C LYS A 41 -9.76 6.09 1.16
N LYS A 42 -9.33 5.06 0.44
CA LYS A 42 -10.04 3.77 0.36
C LYS A 42 -10.02 3.00 1.69
N LEU A 43 -8.88 3.03 2.39
CA LEU A 43 -8.69 2.38 3.69
C LEU A 43 -9.10 3.27 4.87
N LYS A 44 -9.65 4.46 4.60
CA LYS A 44 -9.92 5.50 5.61
C LYS A 44 -8.72 5.74 6.53
N ALA A 45 -7.51 5.73 5.97
CA ALA A 45 -6.27 5.87 6.71
C ALA A 45 -5.83 7.33 6.77
N THR A 46 -5.37 7.78 7.94
CA THR A 46 -4.92 9.17 8.15
C THR A 46 -3.43 9.37 7.90
N ASN A 47 -2.63 8.31 8.06
CA ASN A 47 -1.18 8.38 7.95
C ASN A 47 -0.58 7.11 7.31
N ARG A 48 0.68 7.18 6.89
CA ARG A 48 1.38 6.08 6.20
C ARG A 48 1.45 4.82 7.06
N THR A 49 1.66 4.97 8.36
CA THR A 49 1.74 3.87 9.32
C THR A 49 0.39 3.16 9.44
N GLU A 50 -0.71 3.91 9.47
CA GLU A 50 -2.06 3.39 9.52
C GLU A 50 -2.42 2.65 8.22
N VAL A 51 -1.93 3.12 7.07
CA VAL A 51 -2.03 2.34 5.82
C VAL A 51 -1.28 1.02 5.95
N ALA A 52 -0.03 1.03 6.44
CA ALA A 52 0.75 -0.19 6.59
C ALA A 52 0.08 -1.20 7.55
N TYR A 53 -0.46 -0.70 8.66
CA TYR A 53 -1.21 -1.51 9.64
C TYR A 53 -2.46 -2.13 9.02
N LYS A 54 -3.33 -1.31 8.41
CA LYS A 54 -4.57 -1.78 7.76
C LYS A 54 -4.32 -2.76 6.61
N VAL A 55 -3.24 -2.55 5.85
CA VAL A 55 -2.84 -3.49 4.79
C VAL A 55 -2.35 -4.81 5.40
N ASN A 56 -1.71 -4.78 6.57
CA ASN A 56 -1.30 -5.99 7.26
C ASN A 56 -2.50 -6.77 7.81
N ASP A 57 -3.47 -6.05 8.38
CA ASP A 57 -4.74 -6.60 8.87
C ASP A 57 -5.50 -7.34 7.75
N LEU A 58 -5.71 -6.66 6.60
CA LEU A 58 -6.36 -7.25 5.43
C LEU A 58 -5.64 -8.49 4.86
N LEU A 59 -4.33 -8.61 5.05
CA LEU A 59 -3.55 -9.79 4.64
C LEU A 59 -3.62 -10.91 5.70
N ALA A 60 -3.71 -10.56 6.98
CA ALA A 60 -3.88 -11.50 8.08
C ALA A 60 -5.28 -12.14 8.04
N GLU A 61 -6.33 -11.38 7.73
CA GLU A 61 -7.69 -11.88 7.51
C GLU A 61 -7.76 -12.92 6.38
N GLY A 62 -6.89 -12.82 5.37
CA GLY A 62 -6.79 -13.80 4.29
C GLY A 62 -5.98 -15.07 4.64
N THR A 63 -5.28 -15.09 5.77
CA THR A 63 -4.47 -16.25 6.21
C THR A 63 -5.22 -17.13 7.21
N LEU A 64 -6.29 -16.63 7.83
CA LEU A 64 -7.16 -17.37 8.76
C LEU A 64 -8.32 -18.12 8.04
N ALA A 65 -8.30 -18.17 6.71
CA ALA A 65 -9.30 -18.86 5.89
C ALA A 65 -8.82 -20.23 5.36
N GLU A 66 -7.64 -20.71 5.80
CA GLU A 66 -7.18 -22.08 5.58
C GLU A 66 -6.96 -22.78 6.94
N GLU A 67 -8.06 -23.18 7.58
CA GLU A 67 -8.10 -24.30 8.54
C GLU A 67 -9.27 -25.23 8.19
#